data_AF-A0A0J8RLE5-F1
#
_entry.id   AF-A0A0J8RLE5-F1
#
_cell.length_a   1.000
_cell.length_b   1.000
_cell.length_c   1.000
_cell.angle_alpha   90.00
_cell.angle_beta   90.00
_cell.angle_gamma   90.00
#
_symmetry.space_group_name_H-M   'P 1'
#
loop_
_entity.id
_entity.type
_entity.pdbx_description
1 polymer ?
#
loop_
_entity_poly.entity_id
_entity_poly.type
_entity_poly.pdbx_seq_one_letter_code
_entity_poly.pdbx_strand_id
1 'polypeptide(L)'
;MPPRIKLLAAIRHASSYPISGSARARNGVIGGCGGTKCTSPFAGLISTTQATSYQRRMNSTSSDSGKDGADEARGPNQDQLPHVSEEAAQTAKILNKRCGDVGGPELEQGTPVEEILKRDKDALKNMPKVLRDEIAAKNNSGSRSFSTYTRQRQQDMQNSVVEPSAAAVAEMIAAAGEIATLEKKGYKFDPPSTDLPRSENLKRRYEPLVDQFTKMLMKDGKLSLAQKHMNMILDHLRTSPPPAVNPTRPLLPGPPTPQLPLNPVLYLTQVIDSVAPLIKIRQLKGAAGGGMSLPIPQPLSLRQRRRTAIKWILDASEKRRDTQFAMRVANEVVAAAEGRSSVWEKRSQVHKQGTTARANLRYAPGASRRR
;
A
#
# COMPACT_ATOMS: atom_id res chain seq x y z
N MET A 1 48.82 28.09 -26.19
CA MET A 1 48.79 26.86 -27.01
C MET A 1 48.08 25.75 -26.22
N PRO A 2 46.91 25.27 -26.64
CA PRO A 2 46.30 24.07 -26.04
C PRO A 2 46.51 22.84 -26.95
N PRO A 3 46.84 21.64 -26.43
CA PRO A 3 46.68 20.40 -27.19
C PRO A 3 45.30 19.79 -26.88
N ARG A 4 44.35 19.91 -27.83
CA ARG A 4 43.98 18.91 -28.84
C ARG A 4 43.27 17.66 -28.28
N ILE A 5 41.94 17.78 -28.29
CA ILE A 5 40.90 16.75 -28.21
C ILE A 5 41.12 15.70 -29.31
N LYS A 6 41.09 14.41 -28.96
CA LYS A 6 40.99 13.30 -29.94
C LYS A 6 39.54 12.83 -30.03
N LEU A 7 38.96 13.05 -31.20
CA LEU A 7 37.69 12.53 -31.67
C LEU A 7 37.90 11.17 -32.37
N LEU A 8 36.84 10.35 -32.35
CA LEU A 8 36.54 9.18 -33.19
C LEU A 8 37.15 7.80 -32.85
N ALA A 9 36.27 6.91 -32.37
CA ALA A 9 36.02 5.62 -33.01
C ALA A 9 34.62 5.11 -32.61
N ALA A 10 33.67 5.23 -33.54
CA ALA A 10 32.37 4.58 -33.49
C ALA A 10 32.49 3.21 -34.18
N ILE A 11 32.06 2.13 -33.52
CA ILE A 11 31.82 0.83 -34.14
C ILE A 11 30.37 0.44 -33.87
N ARG A 12 29.66 0.17 -34.97
CA ARG A 12 28.25 -0.21 -35.08
C ARG A 12 28.03 -1.69 -34.72
N HIS A 13 26.88 -1.92 -34.08
CA HIS A 13 25.93 -3.05 -34.15
C HIS A 13 26.42 -4.52 -34.14
N ALA A 14 25.94 -5.27 -33.16
CA ALA A 14 25.26 -6.56 -33.42
C ALA A 14 24.31 -6.91 -32.25
N SER A 15 23.01 -6.88 -32.54
CA SER A 15 21.96 -7.50 -31.75
C SER A 15 21.96 -9.01 -32.01
N SER A 16 21.92 -9.83 -30.96
CA SER A 16 21.48 -11.21 -31.08
C SER A 16 20.93 -11.70 -29.74
N TYR A 17 19.60 -11.71 -29.63
CA TYR A 17 18.88 -12.55 -28.68
C TYR A 17 18.82 -13.98 -29.24
N PRO A 18 18.90 -15.02 -28.38
CA PRO A 18 18.28 -16.29 -28.68
C PRO A 18 16.99 -16.47 -27.86
N ILE A 19 15.91 -16.74 -28.60
CA ILE A 19 14.62 -17.25 -28.12
C ILE A 19 14.66 -18.79 -28.11
N SER A 20 13.88 -19.35 -27.18
CA SER A 20 13.34 -20.72 -27.12
C SER A 20 14.17 -21.79 -26.40
N GLY A 21 13.48 -22.57 -25.56
CA GLY A 21 14.08 -23.79 -25.01
C GLY A 21 13.40 -24.49 -23.83
N SER A 22 12.10 -24.75 -23.93
CA SER A 22 11.43 -25.95 -23.40
C SER A 22 11.25 -26.17 -21.89
N ALA A 23 9.98 -26.42 -21.55
CA ALA A 23 9.46 -26.91 -20.30
C ALA A 23 10.02 -28.29 -19.92
N ARG A 24 10.23 -28.51 -18.62
CA ARG A 24 10.14 -29.85 -18.04
C ARG A 24 9.64 -29.77 -16.59
N ALA A 25 8.34 -29.97 -16.46
CA ALA A 25 7.73 -30.41 -15.20
C ALA A 25 8.35 -31.77 -14.82
N ARG A 26 8.82 -31.89 -13.58
CA ARG A 26 9.09 -33.18 -12.96
C ARG A 26 8.30 -33.26 -11.67
N ASN A 27 7.34 -34.18 -11.70
CA ASN A 27 6.70 -34.75 -10.52
C ASN A 27 7.78 -35.33 -9.60
N GLY A 28 7.71 -34.97 -8.32
CA GLY A 28 8.55 -35.50 -7.27
C GLY A 28 7.69 -35.96 -6.10
N VAL A 29 7.34 -37.24 -6.14
CA VAL A 29 6.77 -38.02 -5.03
C VAL A 29 7.77 -38.04 -3.87
N ILE A 30 7.33 -37.66 -2.68
CA ILE A 30 7.99 -37.94 -1.39
C ILE A 30 6.82 -38.30 -0.45
N GLY A 31 6.63 -39.53 0.01
CA GLY A 31 7.64 -40.41 0.57
C GLY A 31 7.60 -40.26 2.09
N GLY A 32 6.54 -40.81 2.72
CA GLY A 32 6.38 -40.83 4.16
C GLY A 32 7.34 -41.82 4.82
N CYS A 33 7.92 -41.38 5.94
CA CYS A 33 8.60 -42.16 6.98
C CYS A 33 8.64 -41.22 8.19
N GLY A 34 7.92 -41.48 9.28
CA GLY A 34 8.34 -42.44 10.32
C GLY A 34 8.73 -41.64 11.57
N GLY A 35 7.72 -41.16 12.30
CA GLY A 35 7.91 -40.40 13.55
C GLY A 35 8.30 -41.34 14.70
N THR A 36 9.56 -41.30 15.09
CA THR A 36 10.06 -41.95 16.30
C THR A 36 9.77 -41.09 17.53
N LYS A 37 9.18 -41.76 18.51
CA LYS A 37 8.77 -41.26 19.83
C LYS A 37 10.03 -40.96 20.67
N CYS A 38 10.07 -39.80 21.32
CA CYS A 38 10.97 -39.55 22.44
C CYS A 38 10.14 -39.50 23.73
N THR A 39 10.36 -40.51 24.55
CA THR A 39 9.83 -40.70 25.90
C THR A 39 10.68 -39.92 26.91
N SER A 40 10.04 -39.08 27.73
CA SER A 40 10.61 -38.52 28.95
C SER A 40 10.43 -39.49 30.13
N PRO A 41 11.36 -39.55 31.10
CA PRO A 41 11.03 -39.97 32.45
C PRO A 41 10.93 -38.76 33.40
N PHE A 42 9.92 -38.86 34.24
CA PHE A 42 9.54 -38.01 35.37
C PHE A 42 10.22 -38.56 36.63
N ALA A 43 10.74 -37.70 37.54
CA ALA A 43 10.66 -37.87 39.01
C ALA A 43 11.55 -36.85 39.75
N GLY A 44 10.98 -36.17 40.76
CA GLY A 44 11.71 -35.39 41.77
C GLY A 44 10.81 -34.39 42.52
N LEU A 45 10.32 -34.81 43.70
CA LEU A 45 9.40 -34.14 44.63
C LEU A 45 9.98 -32.86 45.31
N ILE A 46 9.10 -31.94 45.77
CA ILE A 46 8.83 -31.59 47.20
C ILE A 46 7.93 -30.32 47.34
N SER A 47 6.77 -30.55 47.97
CA SER A 47 5.99 -29.79 49.00
C SER A 47 5.74 -28.26 48.97
N THR A 48 4.44 -27.94 48.82
CA THR A 48 3.52 -27.18 49.73
C THR A 48 3.86 -25.79 50.29
N THR A 49 3.02 -24.79 49.98
CA THR A 49 2.27 -23.95 50.96
C THR A 49 1.17 -23.13 50.25
N GLN A 50 0.07 -22.92 50.97
CA GLN A 50 -1.24 -22.43 50.52
C GLN A 50 -1.35 -20.90 50.55
N ALA A 51 -2.24 -20.31 49.73
CA ALA A 51 -3.19 -19.26 50.13
C ALA A 51 -4.18 -18.96 48.99
N THR A 52 -5.47 -19.17 49.26
CA THR A 52 -6.62 -18.82 48.42
C THR A 52 -7.36 -17.62 49.01
N SER A 53 -7.81 -16.69 48.18
CA SER A 53 -8.74 -15.62 48.56
C SER A 53 -9.95 -15.61 47.63
N TYR A 54 -11.10 -15.91 48.24
CA TYR A 54 -12.46 -15.77 47.73
C TYR A 54 -12.79 -14.29 47.40
N GLN A 55 -13.49 -14.05 46.29
CA GLN A 55 -14.33 -12.87 46.12
C GLN A 55 -15.71 -13.31 45.63
N ARG A 56 -16.71 -12.80 46.34
CA ARG A 56 -18.08 -13.31 46.53
C ARG A 56 -19.03 -12.57 45.58
N ARG A 57 -19.87 -13.34 44.89
CA ARG A 57 -21.01 -12.85 44.08
C ARG A 57 -22.21 -12.65 45.00
N MET A 58 -22.84 -11.49 44.97
CA MET A 58 -24.10 -11.21 45.66
C MET A 58 -25.08 -10.55 44.69
N ASN A 59 -26.30 -11.06 44.70
CA ASN A 59 -27.48 -10.56 44.01
C ASN A 59 -28.52 -10.31 45.12
N SER A 60 -29.18 -9.16 45.15
CA SER A 60 -30.39 -8.98 45.96
C SER A 60 -31.27 -7.85 45.42
N THR A 61 -32.55 -8.16 45.35
CA THR A 61 -33.72 -7.35 45.03
C THR A 61 -34.16 -6.46 46.19
N SER A 62 -34.78 -5.31 45.91
CA SER A 62 -35.84 -4.74 46.77
C SER A 62 -36.69 -3.71 46.00
N SER A 63 -37.92 -3.54 46.47
CA SER A 63 -39.11 -2.98 45.83
C SER A 63 -39.52 -1.59 46.32
N ASP A 64 -40.18 -0.87 45.41
CA ASP A 64 -41.40 -0.03 45.57
C ASP A 64 -41.40 1.44 46.10
N SER A 65 -42.22 2.21 45.37
CA SER A 65 -43.03 3.44 45.58
C SER A 65 -42.47 4.80 46.03
N GLY A 66 -42.91 5.84 45.29
CA GLY A 66 -42.94 7.25 45.73
C GLY A 66 -42.96 8.27 44.58
N LYS A 67 -44.14 8.82 44.27
CA LYS A 67 -44.35 9.98 43.37
C LYS A 67 -43.86 11.26 44.06
N ASP A 68 -43.28 12.19 43.29
CA ASP A 68 -43.41 13.64 43.53
C ASP A 68 -43.32 14.38 42.19
N GLY A 69 -44.22 15.35 42.01
CA GLY A 69 -44.28 16.24 40.85
C GLY A 69 -43.63 17.59 41.16
N ALA A 70 -42.94 18.14 40.17
CA ALA A 70 -42.64 19.57 40.06
C ALA A 70 -42.46 19.91 38.58
N ASP A 71 -43.21 20.91 38.11
CA ASP A 71 -43.15 21.48 36.76
C ASP A 71 -41.78 22.10 36.49
N GLU A 72 -41.04 21.55 35.52
CA GLU A 72 -39.89 22.22 34.89
C GLU A 72 -40.29 22.72 33.49
N ALA A 73 -39.91 23.97 33.21
CA ALA A 73 -40.18 24.66 31.96
C ALA A 73 -39.53 23.94 30.75
N ARG A 74 -40.37 23.44 29.83
CA ARG A 74 -39.94 22.77 28.59
C ARG A 74 -39.33 23.76 27.60
N GLY A 75 -38.14 23.43 27.09
CA GLY A 75 -37.49 24.18 26.01
C GLY A 75 -38.14 23.92 24.63
N PRO A 76 -37.82 24.73 23.60
CA PRO A 76 -38.52 24.73 22.30
C PRO A 76 -38.47 23.43 21.47
N ASN A 77 -37.76 22.40 21.94
CA ASN A 77 -37.58 21.10 21.26
C ASN A 77 -37.97 19.92 22.16
N GLN A 78 -38.86 20.12 23.13
CA GLN A 78 -39.29 19.09 24.10
C GLN A 78 -40.79 18.75 24.02
N ASP A 79 -41.40 18.85 22.84
CA ASP A 79 -42.70 18.23 22.62
C ASP A 79 -42.52 16.72 22.53
N GLN A 80 -43.16 15.98 23.45
CA GLN A 80 -43.19 14.53 23.40
C GLN A 80 -43.94 14.09 22.13
N LEU A 81 -43.31 13.21 21.36
CA LEU A 81 -43.93 12.57 20.21
C LEU A 81 -45.25 11.89 20.64
N PRO A 82 -46.29 11.92 19.79
CA PRO A 82 -47.56 11.31 20.10
C PRO A 82 -47.41 9.81 20.37
N HIS A 83 -48.33 9.26 21.17
CA HIS A 83 -48.30 7.86 21.57
C HIS A 83 -48.33 6.97 20.32
N VAL A 84 -47.55 5.89 20.28
CA VAL A 84 -47.34 5.02 19.10
C VAL A 84 -48.67 4.50 18.50
N SER A 85 -49.74 4.44 19.28
CA SER A 85 -51.10 4.10 18.85
C SER A 85 -51.76 5.14 17.94
N GLU A 86 -51.42 6.42 18.11
CA GLU A 86 -51.98 7.53 17.33
C GLU A 86 -51.24 7.70 16.00
N GLU A 87 -49.92 7.52 15.98
CA GLU A 87 -49.15 7.42 14.73
C GLU A 87 -49.50 6.15 13.94
N ALA A 88 -49.74 5.02 14.62
CA ALA A 88 -50.25 3.80 13.99
C ALA A 88 -51.66 3.99 13.41
N ALA A 89 -52.53 4.76 14.08
CA ALA A 89 -53.87 5.06 13.56
C ALA A 89 -53.84 6.03 12.38
N GLN A 90 -52.91 6.99 12.37
CA GLN A 90 -52.70 7.91 11.25
C GLN A 90 -52.08 7.19 10.05
N THR A 91 -51.09 6.33 10.25
CA THR A 91 -50.51 5.50 9.19
C THR A 91 -51.53 4.50 8.63
N ALA A 92 -52.38 3.90 9.48
CA ALA A 92 -53.49 3.06 9.03
C ALA A 92 -54.56 3.84 8.26
N LYS A 93 -54.83 5.11 8.59
CA LYS A 93 -55.72 6.00 7.82
C LYS A 93 -55.13 6.38 6.46
N ILE A 94 -53.80 6.54 6.39
CA ILE A 94 -53.07 6.83 5.16
C ILE A 94 -53.05 5.59 4.26
N LEU A 95 -52.77 4.40 4.81
CA LEU A 95 -52.80 3.14 4.07
C LEU A 95 -54.20 2.72 3.61
N ASN A 96 -55.25 3.02 4.39
CA ASN A 96 -56.62 2.63 4.05
C ASN A 96 -57.33 3.55 3.04
N LYS A 97 -56.67 4.61 2.54
CA LYS A 97 -57.16 5.38 1.39
C LYS A 97 -56.85 4.62 0.09
N ARG A 98 -57.68 3.60 -0.19
CA ARG A 98 -57.84 2.88 -1.47
C ARG A 98 -56.61 2.87 -2.39
N CYS A 99 -55.71 1.92 -2.13
CA CYS A 99 -54.83 1.37 -3.16
C CYS A 99 -55.68 0.63 -4.19
N GLY A 100 -55.87 1.24 -5.37
CA GLY A 100 -56.01 0.52 -6.61
C GLY A 100 -54.66 0.60 -7.33
N ASP A 101 -54.00 -0.56 -7.39
CA ASP A 101 -52.96 -0.97 -8.34
C ASP A 101 -51.76 -0.03 -8.69
N VAL A 102 -50.58 -0.61 -8.46
CA VAL A 102 -49.24 -0.32 -9.03
C VAL A 102 -48.46 0.89 -8.48
N GLY A 103 -47.25 0.60 -7.97
CA GLY A 103 -46.10 1.52 -8.00
C GLY A 103 -45.76 2.17 -6.67
N GLY A 104 -44.49 2.03 -6.24
CA GLY A 104 -43.93 2.71 -5.07
C GLY A 104 -43.93 4.25 -5.20
N PRO A 105 -43.48 4.97 -4.17
CA PRO A 105 -43.65 6.43 -4.09
C PRO A 105 -42.87 7.12 -5.22
N GLU A 106 -43.61 7.66 -6.19
CA GLU A 106 -43.08 8.49 -7.26
C GLU A 106 -42.67 9.84 -6.64
N LEU A 107 -41.37 10.10 -6.60
CA LEU A 107 -40.76 11.26 -5.94
C LEU A 107 -40.91 12.58 -6.73
N GLU A 108 -41.67 12.60 -7.83
CA GLU A 108 -41.70 13.74 -8.77
C GLU A 108 -43.05 14.48 -8.85
N GLN A 109 -44.11 14.00 -8.19
CA GLN A 109 -45.37 14.73 -8.09
C GLN A 109 -45.65 15.09 -6.63
N GLY A 110 -45.11 16.23 -6.20
CA GLY A 110 -45.60 16.88 -4.98
C GLY A 110 -47.11 17.10 -5.09
N THR A 111 -47.84 16.86 -3.99
CA THR A 111 -49.27 17.16 -3.95
C THR A 111 -49.49 18.62 -4.37
N PRO A 112 -50.35 18.89 -5.37
CA PRO A 112 -50.53 20.25 -5.88
C PRO A 112 -50.82 21.21 -4.73
N VAL A 113 -50.18 22.38 -4.73
CA VAL A 113 -50.39 23.44 -3.72
C VAL A 113 -51.88 23.77 -3.56
N GLU A 114 -52.64 23.64 -4.64
CA GLU A 114 -54.09 23.81 -4.69
C GLU A 114 -54.86 22.82 -3.81
N GLU A 115 -54.36 21.59 -3.60
CA GLU A 115 -55.00 20.62 -2.70
C GLU A 115 -54.70 20.89 -1.23
N ILE A 116 -53.51 21.42 -0.92
CA ILE A 116 -53.12 21.81 0.44
C ILE A 116 -53.99 23.00 0.88
N LEU A 117 -54.20 23.98 0.00
CA LEU A 117 -55.05 25.14 0.25
C LEU A 117 -56.55 24.81 0.35
N LYS A 118 -57.01 23.72 -0.28
CA LYS A 118 -58.39 23.21 -0.12
C LYS A 118 -58.61 22.52 1.22
N ARG A 119 -57.56 21.92 1.80
CA ARG A 119 -57.61 21.22 3.08
C ARG A 119 -57.52 22.20 4.26
N ASP A 120 -56.68 23.23 4.14
CA ASP A 120 -56.42 24.18 5.22
C ASP A 120 -57.04 25.56 4.96
N LYS A 121 -58.23 25.78 5.53
CA LYS A 121 -58.96 27.06 5.41
C LYS A 121 -58.25 28.23 6.11
N ASP A 122 -57.36 27.94 7.04
CA ASP A 122 -56.60 28.98 7.76
C ASP A 122 -55.34 29.42 6.99
N ALA A 123 -54.78 28.56 6.14
CA ALA A 123 -53.70 28.92 5.22
C ALA A 123 -54.16 29.94 4.16
N LEU A 124 -55.44 29.86 3.74
CA LEU A 124 -56.04 30.85 2.83
C LEU A 124 -56.08 32.27 3.42
N LYS A 125 -56.23 32.41 4.75
CA LYS A 125 -56.35 33.71 5.42
C LYS A 125 -55.02 34.43 5.52
N ASN A 126 -53.92 33.69 5.68
CA ASN A 126 -52.56 34.22 5.85
C ASN A 126 -51.73 34.25 4.57
N MET A 127 -52.30 33.88 3.42
CA MET A 127 -51.57 33.85 2.15
C MET A 127 -51.22 35.27 1.65
N PRO A 128 -50.00 35.52 1.15
CA PRO A 128 -49.61 36.81 0.57
C PRO A 128 -50.43 37.15 -0.68
N LYS A 129 -50.61 38.46 -0.93
CA LYS A 129 -51.52 38.97 -1.99
C LYS A 129 -51.17 38.46 -3.40
N VAL A 130 -49.89 38.38 -3.76
CA VAL A 130 -49.43 37.92 -5.10
C VAL A 130 -49.95 36.52 -5.43
N LEU A 131 -49.93 35.59 -4.47
CA LEU A 131 -50.44 34.23 -4.66
C LEU A 131 -51.98 34.16 -4.72
N ARG A 132 -52.69 35.10 -4.06
CA ARG A 132 -54.16 35.20 -4.18
C ARG A 132 -54.54 35.62 -5.59
N ASP A 133 -53.81 36.57 -6.15
CA ASP A 133 -54.06 37.12 -7.48
C ASP A 133 -53.76 36.08 -8.58
N GLU A 134 -52.70 35.28 -8.42
CA GLU A 134 -52.37 34.18 -9.34
C GLU A 134 -53.44 33.06 -9.35
N ILE A 135 -53.97 32.69 -8.18
CA ILE A 135 -55.04 31.68 -8.06
C ILE A 135 -56.37 32.23 -8.60
N ALA A 136 -56.68 33.50 -8.34
CA ALA A 136 -57.86 34.16 -8.87
C ALA A 136 -57.79 34.33 -10.40
N ALA A 137 -56.61 34.62 -10.96
CA ALA A 137 -56.39 34.71 -12.40
C ALA A 137 -56.52 33.34 -13.09
N LYS A 138 -56.07 32.26 -12.45
CA LYS A 138 -56.20 30.88 -12.96
C LYS A 138 -57.66 30.43 -13.08
N ASN A 139 -58.51 30.79 -12.10
CA ASN A 139 -59.94 30.46 -12.11
C ASN A 139 -60.76 31.23 -13.15
N ASN A 140 -60.17 32.26 -13.77
CA ASN A 140 -60.84 33.13 -14.75
C ASN A 140 -60.16 33.10 -16.14
N SER A 141 -59.53 31.98 -16.51
CA SER A 141 -58.86 31.83 -17.80
C SER A 141 -59.76 31.17 -18.84
N GLY A 142 -60.62 31.96 -19.48
CA GLY A 142 -61.07 31.66 -20.85
C GLY A 142 -59.86 31.61 -21.79
N SER A 143 -59.83 30.63 -22.69
CA SER A 143 -58.69 30.38 -23.57
C SER A 143 -58.32 31.62 -24.41
N ARG A 144 -57.11 32.14 -24.19
CA ARG A 144 -56.48 33.10 -25.09
C ARG A 144 -55.24 32.46 -25.66
N SER A 145 -55.27 32.20 -26.97
CA SER A 145 -54.16 31.68 -27.75
C SER A 145 -53.03 32.71 -27.77
N PHE A 146 -51.91 32.41 -27.11
CA PHE A 146 -50.67 33.16 -27.30
C PHE A 146 -49.97 32.62 -28.55
N SER A 147 -49.98 33.41 -29.63
CA SER A 147 -49.11 33.23 -30.79
C SER A 147 -47.73 33.82 -30.49
N THR A 148 -46.74 32.96 -30.26
CA THR A 148 -45.33 33.34 -30.38
C THR A 148 -44.85 32.96 -31.77
N TYR A 149 -44.71 33.99 -32.59
CA TYR A 149 -44.25 33.93 -33.97
C TYR A 149 -42.73 33.88 -33.99
N THR A 150 -42.15 32.71 -34.32
CA THR A 150 -40.76 32.62 -34.78
C THR A 150 -40.77 32.36 -36.29
N ARG A 151 -40.53 33.41 -37.08
CA ARG A 151 -40.18 33.28 -38.50
C ARG A 151 -38.81 32.61 -38.59
N GLN A 152 -38.79 31.31 -38.85
CA GLN A 152 -37.60 30.68 -39.43
C GLN A 152 -37.71 30.83 -40.95
N ARG A 153 -36.85 31.69 -41.50
CA ARG A 153 -36.70 31.92 -42.94
C ARG A 153 -36.20 30.63 -43.58
N GLN A 154 -37.10 29.77 -44.05
CA GLN A 154 -36.77 28.72 -45.01
C GLN A 154 -36.35 29.42 -46.30
N GLN A 155 -35.06 29.36 -46.60
CA GLN A 155 -34.59 29.46 -47.97
C GLN A 155 -34.88 28.11 -48.62
N ASP A 156 -35.58 28.15 -49.75
CA ASP A 156 -35.78 27.03 -50.65
C ASP A 156 -34.42 26.48 -51.10
N MET A 157 -33.94 25.44 -50.43
CA MET A 157 -32.93 24.54 -50.99
C MET A 157 -33.69 23.42 -51.68
N GLN A 158 -33.72 23.53 -53.00
CA GLN A 158 -34.17 22.48 -53.91
C GLN A 158 -33.53 21.15 -53.53
N ASN A 159 -34.37 20.12 -53.48
CA ASN A 159 -33.98 18.71 -53.44
C ASN A 159 -33.04 18.39 -54.61
N SER A 160 -31.74 18.49 -54.38
CA SER A 160 -30.75 17.69 -55.10
C SER A 160 -30.35 16.56 -54.17
N VAL A 161 -30.86 15.36 -54.43
CA VAL A 161 -30.34 14.12 -53.87
C VAL A 161 -28.90 14.00 -54.39
N VAL A 162 -27.96 14.60 -53.68
CA VAL A 162 -26.54 14.34 -53.87
C VAL A 162 -26.28 13.06 -53.12
N GLU A 163 -26.26 11.94 -53.86
CA GLU A 163 -25.66 10.70 -53.41
C GLU A 163 -24.30 11.06 -52.78
N PRO A 164 -24.07 10.76 -51.49
CA PRO A 164 -22.76 10.97 -50.90
C PRO A 164 -21.75 10.22 -51.76
N SER A 165 -20.69 10.90 -52.20
CA SER A 165 -19.68 10.28 -53.05
C SER A 165 -19.23 8.97 -52.41
N ALA A 166 -19.05 7.92 -53.21
CA ALA A 166 -18.68 6.60 -52.68
C ALA A 166 -17.46 6.65 -51.74
N ALA A 167 -16.58 7.64 -51.92
CA ALA A 167 -15.48 7.96 -51.02
C ALA A 167 -15.92 8.44 -49.63
N ALA A 168 -16.88 9.36 -49.53
CA ALA A 168 -17.38 9.87 -48.24
C ALA A 168 -18.16 8.80 -47.44
N VAL A 169 -18.90 7.93 -48.14
CA VAL A 169 -19.57 6.78 -47.51
C VAL A 169 -18.54 5.74 -47.05
N ALA A 170 -17.51 5.49 -47.86
CA ALA A 170 -16.41 4.61 -47.47
C ALA A 170 -15.65 5.13 -46.25
N GLU A 171 -15.41 6.44 -46.15
CA GLU A 171 -14.80 7.07 -44.97
C GLU A 171 -15.71 6.99 -43.73
N MET A 172 -17.03 7.19 -43.86
CA MET A 172 -17.97 6.99 -42.74
C MET A 172 -18.04 5.52 -42.29
N ILE A 173 -18.02 4.56 -43.22
CA ILE A 173 -18.00 3.13 -42.90
C ILE A 173 -16.67 2.74 -42.23
N ALA A 174 -15.55 3.32 -42.67
CA ALA A 174 -14.25 3.12 -42.04
C ALA A 174 -14.22 3.68 -40.60
N ALA A 175 -14.71 4.91 -40.39
CA ALA A 175 -14.81 5.53 -39.06
C ALA A 175 -15.78 4.78 -38.13
N ALA A 176 -16.94 4.35 -38.65
CA ALA A 176 -17.87 3.51 -37.91
C ALA A 176 -17.27 2.12 -37.59
N GLY A 177 -16.47 1.58 -38.51
CA GLY A 177 -15.69 0.36 -38.31
C GLY A 177 -14.66 0.51 -37.20
N GLU A 178 -13.95 1.63 -37.14
CA GLU A 178 -13.00 1.94 -36.06
C GLU A 178 -13.69 2.03 -34.70
N ILE A 179 -14.83 2.73 -34.61
CA ILE A 179 -15.64 2.82 -33.38
C ILE A 179 -16.13 1.42 -32.94
N ALA A 180 -16.62 0.61 -33.88
CA ALA A 180 -17.04 -0.78 -33.60
C ALA A 180 -15.86 -1.71 -33.24
N THR A 181 -14.63 -1.43 -33.72
CA THR A 181 -13.43 -2.16 -33.27
C THR A 181 -12.98 -1.76 -31.87
N LEU A 182 -13.22 -0.51 -31.46
CA LEU A 182 -12.98 -0.06 -30.08
C LEU A 182 -13.94 -0.73 -29.10
N GLU A 183 -15.21 -0.95 -29.49
CA GLU A 183 -16.18 -1.70 -28.67
C GLU A 183 -15.80 -3.17 -28.47
N LYS A 184 -15.00 -3.76 -29.37
CA LYS A 184 -14.51 -5.15 -29.27
C LYS A 184 -13.23 -5.31 -28.43
N LYS A 185 -12.62 -4.22 -27.95
CA LYS A 185 -11.57 -4.32 -26.93
C LYS A 185 -12.25 -4.65 -25.61
N GLY A 186 -12.00 -5.85 -25.07
CA GLY A 186 -12.54 -6.31 -23.78
C GLY A 186 -12.12 -5.50 -22.54
N TYR A 187 -11.61 -4.27 -22.71
CA TYR A 187 -11.18 -3.37 -21.65
C TYR A 187 -11.99 -2.07 -21.72
N LYS A 188 -12.53 -1.63 -20.58
CA LYS A 188 -13.25 -0.34 -20.45
C LYS A 188 -12.32 0.88 -20.56
N PHE A 189 -11.07 0.71 -20.16
CA PHE A 189 -10.01 1.72 -20.22
C PHE A 189 -8.80 1.10 -20.93
N ASP A 190 -7.91 1.95 -21.45
CA ASP A 190 -6.69 1.47 -22.10
C ASP A 190 -5.93 0.50 -21.18
N PRO A 191 -5.47 -0.65 -21.70
CA PRO A 191 -4.73 -1.61 -20.90
C PRO A 191 -3.40 -1.01 -20.45
N PRO A 192 -2.93 -1.32 -19.23
CA PRO A 192 -1.62 -0.88 -18.79
C PRO A 192 -0.53 -1.50 -19.68
N SER A 193 0.63 -0.84 -19.76
CA SER A 193 1.80 -1.39 -20.46
C SER A 193 2.14 -2.78 -19.93
N THR A 194 2.46 -3.73 -20.82
CA THR A 194 2.80 -5.12 -20.44
C THR A 194 3.98 -5.20 -19.47
N ASP A 195 4.93 -4.27 -19.59
CA ASP A 195 6.13 -4.20 -18.76
C ASP A 195 5.86 -3.38 -17.49
N LEU A 196 5.18 -3.99 -16.52
CA LEU A 196 4.91 -3.34 -15.24
C LEU A 196 6.20 -3.20 -14.42
N PRO A 197 6.45 -2.04 -13.79
CA PRO A 197 7.59 -1.85 -12.92
C PRO A 197 7.50 -2.76 -11.68
N ARG A 198 8.66 -3.06 -11.10
CA ARG A 198 8.74 -3.92 -9.91
C ARG A 198 7.91 -3.41 -8.73
N SER A 199 7.73 -2.09 -8.60
CA SER A 199 6.96 -1.43 -7.53
C SER A 199 5.49 -1.88 -7.49
N GLU A 200 4.90 -2.22 -8.63
CA GLU A 200 3.50 -2.63 -8.73
C GLU A 200 3.29 -4.09 -8.32
N ASN A 201 4.35 -4.89 -8.30
CA ASN A 201 4.27 -6.26 -7.85
C ASN A 201 4.05 -6.32 -6.32
N LEU A 202 2.88 -6.81 -5.89
CA LEU A 202 2.52 -6.91 -4.47
C LEU A 202 3.61 -7.56 -3.58
N LYS A 203 4.25 -8.62 -4.07
CA LYS A 203 5.27 -9.37 -3.32
C LYS A 203 6.64 -8.68 -3.32
N ARG A 204 6.91 -7.80 -4.27
CA ARG A 204 8.22 -7.17 -4.51
C ARG A 204 8.18 -5.64 -4.59
N ARG A 205 7.12 -5.04 -4.04
CA ARG A 205 6.83 -3.60 -4.03
C ARG A 205 8.00 -2.76 -3.54
N TYR A 206 8.64 -3.19 -2.46
CA TYR A 206 9.75 -2.46 -1.85
C TYR A 206 11.11 -2.84 -2.46
N GLU A 207 12.06 -1.91 -2.34
CA GLU A 207 13.46 -2.16 -2.68
C GLU A 207 13.99 -3.41 -1.96
N PRO A 208 14.79 -4.27 -2.64
CA PRO A 208 15.21 -5.57 -2.10
C PRO A 208 16.05 -5.41 -0.85
N LEU A 209 16.75 -4.29 -0.71
CA LEU A 209 17.52 -3.99 0.48
C LEU A 209 16.60 -3.68 1.66
N VAL A 210 15.60 -2.83 1.48
CA VAL A 210 14.66 -2.45 2.55
C VAL A 210 13.85 -3.67 3.01
N ASP A 211 13.39 -4.49 2.06
CA ASP A 211 12.74 -5.78 2.34
C ASP A 211 13.68 -6.74 3.10
N GLN A 212 14.96 -6.80 2.73
CA GLN A 212 15.93 -7.63 3.42
C GLN A 212 16.22 -7.12 4.83
N PHE A 213 16.36 -5.81 5.01
CA PHE A 213 16.67 -5.19 6.30
C PHE A 213 15.49 -5.32 7.27
N THR A 214 14.26 -5.04 6.81
CA THR A 214 13.03 -5.23 7.61
C THR A 214 12.89 -6.67 8.10
N LYS A 215 13.12 -7.65 7.22
CA LYS A 215 13.10 -9.07 7.60
C LYS A 215 14.20 -9.47 8.58
N MET A 216 15.33 -8.75 8.61
CA MET A 216 16.38 -8.96 9.60
C MET A 216 16.10 -8.29 10.94
N LEU A 217 15.33 -7.20 10.95
CA LEU A 217 14.82 -6.58 12.19
C LEU A 217 13.73 -7.42 12.86
N MET A 218 12.98 -8.20 12.06
CA MET A 218 11.86 -9.00 12.54
C MET A 218 12.30 -10.10 13.51
N LYS A 219 11.69 -10.09 14.69
CA LYS A 219 11.78 -11.15 15.71
C LYS A 219 10.39 -11.77 15.91
N ASP A 220 10.33 -13.05 16.24
CA ASP A 220 9.07 -13.80 16.50
C ASP A 220 8.01 -13.74 15.39
N GLY A 221 8.39 -13.47 14.14
CA GLY A 221 7.45 -13.30 13.02
C GLY A 221 6.65 -11.98 13.04
N LYS A 222 6.99 -11.02 13.91
CA LYS A 222 6.28 -9.72 14.04
C LYS A 222 6.72 -8.73 12.94
N LEU A 223 6.22 -8.95 11.72
CA LEU A 223 6.58 -8.14 10.54
C LEU A 223 6.12 -6.68 10.64
N SER A 224 4.90 -6.43 11.16
CA SER A 224 4.34 -5.08 11.29
C SER A 224 5.17 -4.18 12.19
N LEU A 225 5.66 -4.74 13.31
CA LEU A 225 6.57 -4.06 14.23
C LEU A 225 7.90 -3.72 13.52
N ALA A 226 8.48 -4.69 12.80
CA ALA A 226 9.72 -4.46 12.05
C ALA A 226 9.57 -3.39 10.95
N GLN A 227 8.43 -3.36 10.26
CA GLN A 227 8.08 -2.31 9.30
C GLN A 227 7.96 -0.94 9.97
N LYS A 228 7.31 -0.87 11.14
CA LYS A 228 7.24 0.38 11.94
C LYS A 228 8.63 0.88 12.32
N HIS A 229 9.52 0.01 12.79
CA HIS A 229 10.90 0.40 13.08
C HIS A 229 11.68 0.85 11.85
N MET A 230 11.50 0.18 10.71
CA MET A 230 12.12 0.63 9.45
C MET A 230 11.65 2.02 9.05
N ASN A 231 10.36 2.30 9.15
CA ASN A 231 9.83 3.64 8.84
C ASN A 231 10.46 4.69 9.76
N MET A 232 10.53 4.43 11.06
CA MET A 232 11.21 5.32 12.01
C MET A 232 12.70 5.53 11.69
N ILE A 233 13.40 4.48 11.22
CA ILE A 233 14.81 4.59 10.80
C ILE A 233 14.93 5.49 9.57
N LEU A 234 14.08 5.30 8.56
CA LEU A 234 14.11 6.11 7.33
C LEU A 234 13.72 7.57 7.60
N ASP A 235 12.74 7.80 8.48
CA ASP A 235 12.36 9.14 8.92
C ASP A 235 13.50 9.85 9.64
N HIS A 236 14.22 9.14 10.51
CA HIS A 236 15.40 9.68 11.17
C HIS A 236 16.50 10.06 10.18
N LEU A 237 16.77 9.21 9.17
CA LEU A 237 17.75 9.53 8.14
C LEU A 237 17.36 10.74 7.29
N ARG A 238 16.05 10.98 7.14
CA ARG A 238 15.52 12.14 6.42
C ARG A 238 15.64 13.44 7.20
N THR A 239 15.51 13.39 8.53
CA THR A 239 15.60 14.57 9.40
C THR A 239 17.02 14.84 9.90
N SER A 240 17.91 13.84 9.86
CA SER A 240 19.31 14.00 10.22
C SER A 240 20.07 14.91 9.23
N PRO A 241 21.06 15.70 9.70
CA PRO A 241 21.89 16.48 8.81
C PRO A 241 22.72 15.60 7.87
N PRO A 242 23.19 16.15 6.73
CA PRO A 242 24.07 15.41 5.83
C PRO A 242 25.32 14.87 6.54
N PRO A 243 25.70 13.60 6.30
CA PRO A 243 26.86 13.01 6.97
C PRO A 243 28.17 13.61 6.45
N ALA A 244 29.08 13.92 7.37
CA ALA A 244 30.44 14.30 7.05
C ALA A 244 31.28 13.05 6.76
N VAL A 245 31.53 12.76 5.48
CA VAL A 245 32.28 11.56 5.05
C VAL A 245 33.77 11.70 5.34
N ASN A 246 34.33 10.74 6.06
CA ASN A 246 35.77 10.66 6.29
C ASN A 246 36.51 10.31 4.97
N PRO A 247 37.57 11.03 4.59
CA PRO A 247 38.32 10.77 3.35
C PRO A 247 39.06 9.43 3.37
N THR A 248 39.40 8.92 4.56
CA THR A 248 40.07 7.62 4.73
C THR A 248 39.17 6.42 4.46
N ARG A 249 37.84 6.60 4.59
CA ARG A 249 36.83 5.56 4.43
C ARG A 249 35.74 6.09 3.49
N PRO A 250 36.05 6.24 2.20
CA PRO A 250 35.08 6.76 1.24
C PRO A 250 33.91 5.77 1.07
N LEU A 251 32.72 6.33 0.90
CA LEU A 251 31.54 5.56 0.48
C LEU A 251 31.69 5.15 -0.99
N LEU A 252 30.90 4.17 -1.39
CA LEU A 252 30.76 3.81 -2.80
C LEU A 252 30.33 5.02 -3.63
N PRO A 253 30.77 5.08 -4.91
CA PRO A 253 30.38 6.17 -5.80
C PRO A 253 28.86 6.18 -5.94
N GLY A 254 28.28 7.38 -5.84
CA GLY A 254 26.85 7.58 -5.78
C GLY A 254 26.49 9.07 -5.78
N PRO A 255 25.26 9.44 -5.38
CA PRO A 255 24.88 10.84 -5.27
C PRO A 255 25.77 11.57 -4.25
N PRO A 256 25.95 12.89 -4.40
CA PRO A 256 26.72 13.68 -3.46
C PRO A 256 26.09 13.65 -2.07
N THR A 257 26.93 13.74 -1.04
CA THR A 257 26.52 13.59 0.37
C THR A 257 25.40 14.54 0.84
N PRO A 258 25.29 15.80 0.36
CA PRO A 258 24.20 16.70 0.75
C PRO A 258 22.81 16.23 0.30
N GLN A 259 22.74 15.38 -0.73
CA GLN A 259 21.47 14.89 -1.29
C GLN A 259 20.98 13.59 -0.63
N LEU A 260 21.79 12.96 0.23
CA LEU A 260 21.43 11.72 0.92
C LEU A 260 20.20 11.83 1.82
N PRO A 261 20.02 12.85 2.68
CA PRO A 261 18.84 12.92 3.55
C PRO A 261 17.53 13.04 2.76
N LEU A 262 17.54 13.65 1.57
CA LEU A 262 16.35 13.74 0.71
C LEU A 262 15.85 12.35 0.27
N ASN A 263 16.78 11.42 0.05
CA ASN A 263 16.50 10.06 -0.41
C ASN A 263 16.97 9.03 0.64
N PRO A 264 16.21 8.78 1.72
CA PRO A 264 16.65 7.94 2.83
C PRO A 264 16.87 6.47 2.43
N VAL A 265 16.15 5.99 1.41
CA VAL A 265 16.36 4.64 0.85
C VAL A 265 17.73 4.55 0.18
N LEU A 266 18.08 5.53 -0.66
CA LEU A 266 19.39 5.58 -1.32
C LEU A 266 20.50 5.74 -0.28
N TYR A 267 20.31 6.63 0.70
CA TYR A 267 21.24 6.81 1.81
C TYR A 267 21.55 5.48 2.50
N LEU A 268 20.51 4.76 2.93
CA LEU A 268 20.65 3.46 3.58
C LEU A 268 21.33 2.43 2.65
N THR A 269 21.02 2.44 1.35
CA THR A 269 21.66 1.52 0.38
C THR A 269 23.15 1.77 0.20
N GLN A 270 23.56 3.04 0.06
CA GLN A 270 24.94 3.42 -0.18
C GLN A 270 25.81 3.08 1.03
N VAL A 271 25.32 3.35 2.25
CA VAL A 271 26.04 3.00 3.49
C VAL A 271 26.24 1.49 3.59
N ILE A 272 25.18 0.71 3.41
CA ILE A 272 25.25 -0.76 3.55
C ILE A 272 26.13 -1.38 2.48
N ASP A 273 26.02 -0.97 1.23
CA ASP A 273 26.84 -1.52 0.15
C ASP A 273 28.32 -1.14 0.33
N SER A 274 28.62 0.04 0.89
CA SER A 274 30.00 0.47 1.20
C SER A 274 30.64 -0.39 2.29
N VAL A 275 29.87 -0.68 3.34
CA VAL A 275 30.28 -1.49 4.49
C VAL A 275 30.35 -2.98 4.14
N ALA A 276 29.61 -3.43 3.12
CA ALA A 276 29.51 -4.83 2.81
C ALA A 276 30.84 -5.47 2.37
N PRO A 277 31.21 -6.65 2.92
CA PRO A 277 32.41 -7.35 2.52
C PRO A 277 32.22 -7.99 1.13
N LEU A 278 33.25 -7.96 0.28
CA LEU A 278 33.21 -8.59 -1.04
C LEU A 278 33.40 -10.11 -0.98
N ILE A 279 34.09 -10.58 0.05
CA ILE A 279 34.49 -11.97 0.23
C ILE A 279 34.07 -12.47 1.61
N LYS A 280 33.81 -13.78 1.70
CA LYS A 280 33.79 -14.53 2.96
C LYS A 280 34.96 -15.49 2.99
N ILE A 281 35.35 -15.91 4.19
CA ILE A 281 36.40 -16.91 4.36
C ILE A 281 35.73 -18.22 4.76
N ARG A 282 35.87 -19.24 3.91
CA ARG A 282 35.39 -20.58 4.20
C ARG A 282 36.55 -21.39 4.78
N GLN A 283 36.38 -21.89 5.99
CA GLN A 283 37.35 -22.78 6.62
C GLN A 283 37.13 -24.21 6.10
N LEU A 284 38.06 -24.73 5.30
CA LEU A 284 38.05 -26.13 4.87
C LEU A 284 38.81 -26.98 5.87
N LYS A 285 38.09 -27.81 6.62
CA LYS A 285 38.67 -28.74 7.61
C LYS A 285 39.57 -29.78 6.92
N GLY A 286 40.74 -30.06 7.50
CA GLY A 286 41.68 -31.08 7.02
C GLY A 286 42.48 -30.72 5.76
N ALA A 287 42.30 -29.52 5.20
CA ALA A 287 42.95 -29.11 3.96
C ALA A 287 44.39 -28.59 4.15
N ALA A 288 44.75 -28.17 5.36
CA ALA A 288 46.09 -27.64 5.67
C ALA A 288 47.08 -28.74 6.13
N GLY A 289 46.67 -30.02 6.12
CA GLY A 289 47.40 -31.12 6.74
C GLY A 289 47.13 -31.24 8.25
N GLY A 290 47.44 -32.39 8.84
CA GLY A 290 47.34 -32.60 10.30
C GLY A 290 45.96 -32.33 10.93
N GLY A 291 44.86 -32.41 10.17
CA GLY A 291 43.51 -32.08 10.63
C GLY A 291 43.18 -30.57 10.69
N MET A 292 44.15 -29.69 10.44
CA MET A 292 43.98 -28.24 10.51
C MET A 292 43.11 -27.69 9.37
N SER A 293 42.33 -26.64 9.67
CA SER A 293 41.49 -25.99 8.66
C SER A 293 42.27 -24.98 7.83
N LEU A 294 42.08 -25.02 6.52
CA LEU A 294 42.64 -24.04 5.58
C LEU A 294 41.62 -22.93 5.29
N PRO A 295 41.96 -21.63 5.53
CA PRO A 295 41.09 -20.53 5.15
C PRO A 295 41.13 -20.32 3.64
N ILE A 296 39.96 -20.37 3.00
CA ILE A 296 39.82 -20.11 1.57
C ILE A 296 38.86 -18.94 1.34
N PRO A 297 39.30 -17.84 0.73
CA PRO A 297 38.42 -16.73 0.41
C PRO A 297 37.46 -17.12 -0.73
N GLN A 298 36.20 -16.72 -0.63
CA GLN A 298 35.16 -16.95 -1.63
C GLN A 298 34.36 -15.67 -1.89
N PRO A 299 34.01 -15.35 -3.15
CA PRO A 299 33.18 -14.19 -3.44
C PRO A 299 31.77 -14.37 -2.89
N LEU A 300 31.16 -13.26 -2.48
CA LEU A 300 29.78 -13.22 -1.97
C LEU A 300 28.80 -12.64 -3.01
N SER A 301 27.60 -13.21 -3.08
CA SER A 301 26.52 -12.62 -3.86
C SER A 301 25.99 -11.35 -3.19
N LEU A 302 25.41 -10.41 -3.96
CA LEU A 302 24.91 -9.13 -3.44
C LEU A 302 24.00 -9.29 -2.21
N ARG A 303 23.05 -10.23 -2.24
CA ARG A 303 22.15 -10.51 -1.11
C ARG A 303 22.92 -10.99 0.13
N GLN A 304 23.95 -11.81 -0.05
CA GLN A 304 24.80 -12.28 1.05
C GLN A 304 25.65 -11.14 1.63
N ARG A 305 26.24 -10.29 0.77
CA ARG A 305 27.01 -9.09 1.14
C ARG A 305 26.19 -8.16 2.02
N ARG A 306 24.98 -7.79 1.57
CA ARG A 306 24.05 -6.96 2.33
C ARG A 306 23.65 -7.61 3.66
N ARG A 307 23.37 -8.93 3.66
CA ARG A 307 23.03 -9.67 4.90
C ARG A 307 24.13 -9.54 5.96
N THR A 308 25.40 -9.72 5.56
CA THR A 308 26.53 -9.62 6.49
C THR A 308 26.72 -8.21 7.03
N ALA A 309 26.58 -7.18 6.18
CA ALA A 309 26.67 -5.78 6.59
C ALA A 309 25.56 -5.40 7.58
N ILE A 310 24.30 -5.73 7.25
CA ILE A 310 23.14 -5.44 8.11
C ILE A 310 23.32 -6.12 9.46
N LYS A 311 23.76 -7.39 9.48
CA LYS A 311 24.04 -8.09 10.73
C LYS A 311 25.05 -7.32 11.59
N TRP A 312 26.17 -6.89 11.01
CA TRP A 312 27.18 -6.17 11.78
C TRP A 312 26.70 -4.81 12.30
N ILE A 313 25.84 -4.11 11.55
CA ILE A 313 25.23 -2.84 11.97
C ILE A 313 24.27 -3.09 13.14
N LEU A 314 23.45 -4.14 13.08
CA LEU A 314 22.56 -4.52 14.20
C LEU A 314 23.35 -4.92 15.44
N ASP A 315 24.41 -5.73 15.29
CA ASP A 315 25.28 -6.10 16.40
C ASP A 315 25.98 -4.88 17.04
N ALA A 316 26.23 -3.83 16.25
CA ALA A 316 26.86 -2.59 16.73
C ALA A 316 25.83 -1.64 17.36
N SER A 317 24.61 -1.59 16.82
CA SER A 317 23.53 -0.77 17.39
C SER A 317 23.03 -1.31 18.73
N GLU A 318 23.09 -2.62 18.96
CA GLU A 318 22.77 -3.22 20.26
C GLU A 318 23.70 -2.75 21.39
N LYS A 319 24.93 -2.35 21.07
CA LYS A 319 25.90 -1.84 22.06
C LYS A 319 25.69 -0.35 22.39
N ARG A 320 24.82 0.35 21.65
CA ARG A 320 24.51 1.76 21.91
C ARG A 320 23.54 1.94 23.06
N ARG A 321 23.64 3.09 23.75
CA ARG A 321 22.84 3.43 24.92
C ARG A 321 21.57 4.25 24.61
N ASP A 322 21.13 4.35 23.35
CA ASP A 322 19.91 5.12 23.03
C ASP A 322 18.65 4.37 23.48
N THR A 323 17.62 5.11 23.86
CA THR A 323 16.38 4.56 24.45
C THR A 323 15.59 3.73 23.43
N GLN A 324 15.31 4.30 22.26
CA GLN A 324 14.54 3.65 21.21
C GLN A 324 15.41 2.81 20.28
N PHE A 325 15.00 1.57 20.02
CA PHE A 325 15.73 0.65 19.15
C PHE A 325 15.92 1.19 17.72
N ALA A 326 14.87 1.78 17.13
CA ALA A 326 14.96 2.37 15.79
C ALA A 326 16.01 3.51 15.74
N MET A 327 16.06 4.36 16.76
CA MET A 327 17.03 5.44 16.87
C MET A 327 18.46 4.91 17.00
N ARG A 328 18.68 3.85 17.81
CA ARG A 328 20.00 3.17 17.90
C ARG A 328 20.52 2.71 16.54
N VAL A 329 19.64 2.08 15.76
CA VAL A 329 19.98 1.58 14.42
C VAL A 329 20.23 2.74 13.46
N ALA A 330 19.37 3.75 13.44
CA ALA A 330 19.51 4.91 12.55
C ALA A 330 20.80 5.69 12.82
N ASN A 331 21.10 5.96 14.09
CA ASN A 331 22.37 6.56 14.51
C ASN A 331 23.58 5.73 14.05
N GLU A 332 23.45 4.40 13.94
CA GLU A 332 24.57 3.54 13.52
C GLU A 332 24.76 3.52 12.02
N VAL A 333 23.67 3.70 11.27
CA VAL A 333 23.76 3.99 9.85
C VAL A 333 24.44 5.35 9.62
N VAL A 334 24.10 6.39 10.39
CA VAL A 334 24.75 7.72 10.27
C VAL A 334 26.25 7.62 10.61
N ALA A 335 26.62 7.03 11.75
CA ALA A 335 28.02 6.85 12.11
C ALA A 335 28.80 5.97 11.12
N ALA A 336 28.14 4.99 10.49
CA ALA A 336 28.73 4.20 9.42
C ALA A 336 28.94 5.01 8.14
N ALA A 337 28.03 5.92 7.80
CA ALA A 337 28.16 6.84 6.67
C ALA A 337 29.34 7.80 6.83
N GLU A 338 29.54 8.29 8.05
CA GLU A 338 30.67 9.16 8.39
C GLU A 338 31.99 8.39 8.46
N GLY A 339 31.96 7.06 8.58
CA GLY A 339 33.16 6.23 8.69
C GLY A 339 33.67 6.03 10.13
N ARG A 340 32.88 6.44 11.14
CA ARG A 340 33.22 6.32 12.57
C ARG A 340 32.81 4.99 13.19
N SER A 341 31.97 4.20 12.52
CA SER A 341 31.47 2.94 13.07
C SER A 341 32.54 1.85 13.17
N SER A 342 32.38 0.96 14.15
CA SER A 342 33.20 -0.25 14.34
C SER A 342 33.03 -1.27 13.19
N VAL A 343 32.01 -1.10 12.36
CA VAL A 343 31.69 -2.03 11.28
C VAL A 343 32.76 -1.98 10.17
N TRP A 344 33.38 -0.82 9.97
CA TRP A 344 34.49 -0.65 9.03
C TRP A 344 35.73 -1.48 9.42
N GLU A 345 35.99 -1.62 10.72
CA GLU A 345 37.09 -2.46 11.22
C GLU A 345 36.81 -3.93 10.93
N LYS A 346 35.59 -4.40 11.19
CA LYS A 346 35.16 -5.77 10.85
C LYS A 346 35.33 -6.06 9.35
N ARG A 347 34.90 -5.12 8.48
CA ARG A 347 35.09 -5.22 7.02
C ARG A 347 36.58 -5.34 6.67
N SER A 348 37.41 -4.47 7.23
CA SER A 348 38.85 -4.43 6.97
C SER A 348 39.56 -5.72 7.42
N GLN A 349 39.15 -6.29 8.56
CA GLN A 349 39.69 -7.54 9.10
C GLN A 349 39.41 -8.71 8.17
N VAL A 350 38.18 -8.82 7.66
CA VAL A 350 37.81 -9.87 6.69
C VAL A 350 38.58 -9.73 5.39
N HIS A 351 38.77 -8.50 4.89
CA HIS A 351 39.52 -8.27 3.66
C HIS A 351 41.01 -8.58 3.85
N LYS A 352 41.61 -8.12 4.94
CA LYS A 352 43.01 -8.42 5.29
C LYS A 352 43.25 -9.92 5.37
N GLN A 353 42.38 -10.64 6.09
CA GLN A 353 42.49 -12.09 6.22
C GLN A 353 42.32 -12.79 4.86
N GLY A 354 41.43 -12.28 3.99
CA GLY A 354 41.28 -12.78 2.63
C GLY A 354 42.49 -12.53 1.73
N THR A 355 43.14 -11.36 1.87
CA THR A 355 44.39 -11.04 1.16
C THR A 355 45.53 -11.96 1.59
N THR A 356 45.69 -12.19 2.90
CA THR A 356 46.68 -13.13 3.44
C THR A 356 46.44 -14.56 2.92
N ALA A 357 45.18 -15.00 2.86
CA ALA A 357 44.82 -16.35 2.44
C ALA A 357 44.66 -16.53 0.91
N ARG A 358 45.11 -15.56 0.08
CA ARG A 358 44.93 -15.60 -1.38
C ARG A 358 45.59 -16.81 -2.05
N ALA A 359 46.74 -17.26 -1.53
CA ALA A 359 47.46 -18.42 -2.06
C ALA A 359 46.65 -19.72 -1.98
N ASN A 360 45.78 -19.84 -0.97
CA ASN A 360 44.98 -21.04 -0.70
C ASN A 360 43.88 -21.29 -1.74
N LEU A 361 43.62 -20.34 -2.64
CA LEU A 361 42.65 -20.50 -3.73
C LEU A 361 43.01 -21.64 -4.70
N ARG A 362 44.30 -21.98 -4.83
CA ARG A 362 44.78 -23.07 -5.68
C ARG A 362 44.45 -24.46 -5.11
N TYR A 363 44.00 -24.53 -3.86
CA TYR A 363 43.62 -25.79 -3.25
C TYR A 363 42.37 -26.36 -3.92
N ALA A 364 42.55 -27.44 -4.68
CA ALA A 364 41.47 -28.20 -5.32
C ALA A 364 41.00 -29.32 -4.38
N PRO A 365 39.80 -29.23 -3.78
CA PRO A 365 39.29 -30.31 -2.95
C PRO A 365 39.02 -31.55 -3.81
N GLY A 366 39.75 -32.64 -3.56
CA GLY A 366 39.54 -33.94 -4.21
C GLY A 366 40.58 -34.37 -5.25
N ALA A 367 41.58 -33.53 -5.57
CA ALA A 367 42.63 -33.90 -6.53
C ALA A 367 43.56 -35.03 -6.02
N SER A 368 43.64 -35.24 -4.71
CA SER A 368 44.48 -36.29 -4.08
C SER A 368 43.70 -37.56 -3.66
N ARG A 369 42.41 -37.69 -4.03
CA ARG A 369 41.56 -38.83 -3.62
C ARG A 369 41.59 -40.01 -4.60
N ARG A 370 42.69 -40.17 -5.32
CA ARG A 370 42.98 -41.34 -6.17
C ARG A 370 44.42 -41.78 -5.96
N ARG A 371 44.61 -42.76 -5.09
CA ARG A 371 45.48 -43.93 -5.27
C ARG A 371 45.21 -44.93 -4.17
#